data_AF-A0A5B6V2A2-F1
#
_entry.id   AF-A0A5B6V2A2-F1
#
_cell.length_a   1.000
_cell.length_b   1.000
_cell.length_c   1.000
_cell.angle_alpha   90.00
_cell.angle_beta   90.00
_cell.angle_gamma   90.00
#
_symmetry.space_group_name_H-M   'P 1'
#
loop_
_entity.id
_entity.type
_entity.pdbx_description
1 polymer ?
#
loop_
_entity_poly.entity_id
_entity_poly.type
_entity_poly.pdbx_seq_one_letter_code
_entity_poly.pdbx_strand_id
1 'polypeptide(L)'
;MLEDRSKASRARKLLQKKAALKEEKKAAALAAGLDWHSDDANDESEEEHFKEPPLVNLLKDEEQQDLIIDLCKALESLERYYEALDIIKLALKSGHNFFPVEKQQQLRSLGAQMAYYTMDSKHGFDCIKHIVQQHPYSITAWNCYYKVLPRSGKCYSRHCKFLRFFRSKHKDCIPPIVISGHQFTVLSHHQDAAREYLEAYKLLPENPLINLCVGTALINLTLGHRLQNKHQCIAQGLAFLYNSLRLCENSQEALYNIGRACHHVGLVTLAVSYYEKVLAMKEKDHPIPKLPNENWDHAVENHKKDGYCDLRREAAFNLHLIYKKCGAMDLARQVLKDHCTFD
;
A
#
# COMPACT_ATOMS: atom_id res chain seq x y z
N MET A 1 -24.41 -31.80 21.34
CA MET A 1 -24.18 -30.98 22.56
C MET A 1 -23.17 -31.57 23.54
N LEU A 2 -23.24 -32.86 23.92
CA LEU A 2 -22.25 -33.51 24.81
C LEU A 2 -20.89 -33.75 24.13
N GLU A 3 -20.87 -34.11 22.85
CA GLU A 3 -19.62 -34.29 22.07
C GLU A 3 -18.84 -32.99 21.85
N ASP A 4 -19.53 -31.87 21.59
CA ASP A 4 -18.88 -30.56 21.40
C ASP A 4 -18.23 -30.05 22.69
N ARG A 5 -18.87 -30.31 23.85
CA ARG A 5 -18.30 -30.00 25.17
C ARG A 5 -17.04 -30.83 25.46
N SER A 6 -17.01 -32.09 25.01
CA SER A 6 -15.82 -32.95 25.11
C SER A 6 -14.66 -32.45 24.24
N LYS A 7 -14.94 -32.05 23.00
CA LYS A 7 -13.94 -31.45 22.09
C LYS A 7 -13.38 -30.13 22.64
N ALA A 8 -14.24 -29.25 23.17
CA ALA A 8 -13.84 -28.00 23.79
C ALA A 8 -12.97 -28.22 25.06
N SER A 9 -13.31 -29.21 25.89
CA SER A 9 -12.53 -29.59 27.07
C SER A 9 -11.14 -30.11 26.70
N ARG A 10 -11.04 -30.95 25.65
CA ARG A 10 -9.75 -31.44 25.12
C ARG A 10 -8.90 -30.30 24.57
N ALA A 11 -9.48 -29.38 23.80
CA ALA A 11 -8.78 -28.21 23.27
C ALA A 11 -8.24 -27.32 24.39
N ARG A 12 -9.02 -27.09 25.45
CA ARG A 12 -8.61 -26.30 26.62
C ARG A 12 -7.44 -26.94 27.37
N LYS A 13 -7.47 -28.26 27.58
CA LYS A 13 -6.34 -29.00 28.17
C LYS A 13 -5.07 -28.93 27.32
N LEU A 14 -5.21 -28.97 26.00
CA LEU A 14 -4.09 -28.89 25.06
C LEU A 14 -3.42 -27.50 25.10
N LEU A 15 -4.21 -26.43 25.19
CA LEU A 15 -3.72 -25.07 25.38
C LEU A 15 -3.01 -24.87 26.72
N GLN A 16 -3.57 -25.40 27.81
CA GLN A 16 -2.94 -25.36 29.12
C GLN A 16 -1.60 -26.11 29.14
N LYS A 17 -1.52 -27.27 28.48
CA LYS A 17 -0.26 -28.03 28.35
C LYS A 17 0.80 -27.27 27.56
N LYS A 18 0.41 -26.58 26.48
CA LYS A 18 1.32 -25.73 25.70
C LYS A 18 1.82 -24.53 26.52
N ALA A 19 0.95 -23.91 27.33
CA ALA A 19 1.33 -22.79 28.18
C ALA A 19 2.33 -23.22 29.28
N ALA A 20 2.09 -24.37 29.93
CA ALA A 20 3.01 -24.92 30.93
C ALA A 20 4.40 -25.22 30.34
N LEU A 21 4.44 -25.79 29.14
CA LEU A 21 5.69 -26.12 28.44
C LEU A 21 6.45 -24.85 27.99
N LYS A 22 5.74 -23.76 27.70
CA LYS A 22 6.33 -22.44 27.38
C LYS A 22 6.94 -21.79 28.62
N GLU A 23 6.28 -21.87 29.77
CA GLU A 23 6.80 -21.42 31.06
C GLU A 23 8.03 -22.23 31.51
N GLU A 24 8.01 -23.55 31.34
CA GLU A 24 9.15 -24.41 31.67
C GLU A 24 10.39 -24.07 30.81
N LYS A 25 10.20 -23.86 29.49
CA LYS A 25 11.27 -23.41 28.59
C LYS A 25 11.80 -22.03 28.94
N LYS A 26 10.93 -21.13 29.37
CA LYS A 26 11.32 -19.79 29.84
C LYS A 26 12.14 -19.86 31.14
N ALA A 27 11.73 -20.70 32.08
CA ALA A 27 12.47 -20.93 33.32
C ALA A 27 13.84 -21.56 33.06
N ALA A 28 13.93 -22.51 32.11
CA ALA A 28 15.20 -23.12 31.70
C ALA A 28 16.14 -22.12 31.02
N ALA A 29 15.63 -21.25 30.14
CA ALA A 29 16.42 -20.19 29.50
C ALA A 29 16.98 -19.18 30.51
N LEU A 30 16.17 -18.78 31.50
CA LEU A 30 16.61 -17.90 32.59
C LEU A 30 17.66 -18.57 33.48
N ALA A 31 17.52 -19.86 33.78
CA ALA A 31 18.53 -20.61 34.54
C ALA A 31 19.86 -20.77 33.78
N ALA A 32 19.83 -20.75 32.44
CA ALA A 32 21.00 -20.77 31.58
C ALA A 32 21.62 -19.37 31.33
N GLY A 33 21.06 -18.31 31.91
CA GLY A 33 21.56 -16.94 31.73
C GLY A 33 21.26 -16.32 30.36
N LEU A 34 20.32 -16.88 29.60
CA LEU A 34 19.90 -16.41 28.28
C LEU A 34 18.59 -15.62 28.40
N ASP A 35 18.50 -14.47 27.74
CA ASP A 35 17.30 -13.64 27.73
C ASP A 35 16.20 -14.31 26.87
N TRP A 36 15.04 -14.58 27.45
CA TRP A 36 13.98 -15.33 26.77
C TRP A 36 13.21 -14.43 25.82
N HIS A 37 13.44 -14.58 24.51
CA HIS A 37 12.60 -14.00 23.48
C HIS A 37 11.40 -14.91 23.18
N SER A 38 10.18 -14.37 23.27
CA SER A 38 8.94 -15.10 22.99
C SER A 38 8.84 -15.47 21.51
N ASP A 39 9.19 -16.71 21.17
CA ASP A 39 8.83 -17.33 19.90
C ASP A 39 7.31 -17.62 19.85
N ASP A 40 6.55 -16.62 19.39
CA ASP A 40 5.32 -16.84 18.62
C ASP A 40 5.64 -16.80 17.10
N ALA A 41 6.89 -17.13 16.73
CA ALA A 41 7.32 -17.35 15.37
C ALA A 41 6.97 -18.79 14.96
N ASN A 42 5.74 -19.01 14.48
CA ASN A 42 5.39 -20.26 13.83
C ASN A 42 5.28 -20.04 12.31
N ASP A 43 6.44 -20.00 11.67
CA ASP A 43 6.82 -20.72 10.43
C ASP A 43 8.11 -20.08 9.89
N GLU A 44 9.26 -20.59 10.35
CA GLU A 44 10.53 -20.71 9.62
C GLU A 44 11.57 -21.29 10.59
N SER A 45 11.42 -22.58 10.90
CA SER A 45 12.52 -23.40 11.36
C SER A 45 12.39 -24.76 10.68
N GLU A 46 12.51 -24.76 9.36
CA GLU A 46 13.22 -25.86 8.75
C GLU A 46 14.65 -25.71 9.28
N GLU A 47 15.11 -26.67 10.07
CA GLU A 47 16.54 -26.84 10.32
C GLU A 47 17.20 -27.01 8.95
N GLU A 48 17.68 -25.90 8.37
CA GLU A 48 18.63 -25.93 7.27
C GLU A 48 19.88 -26.62 7.83
N HIS A 49 19.91 -27.95 7.71
CA HIS A 49 21.16 -28.68 7.69
C HIS A 49 22.08 -27.94 6.72
N PHE A 50 23.14 -27.32 7.24
CA PHE A 50 24.26 -26.80 6.48
C PHE A 50 24.87 -27.98 5.71
N LYS A 51 24.27 -28.35 4.57
CA LYS A 51 24.98 -29.04 3.51
C LYS A 51 25.89 -27.99 2.91
N GLU A 52 27.19 -28.23 2.97
CA GLU A 52 28.13 -27.47 2.14
C GLU A 52 27.55 -27.44 0.72
N PRO A 53 27.28 -26.25 0.16
CA PRO A 53 26.73 -26.18 -1.18
C PRO A 53 27.71 -26.87 -2.12
N PRO A 54 27.25 -27.75 -3.02
CA PRO A 54 28.14 -28.60 -3.83
C PRO A 54 29.10 -27.82 -4.76
N LEU A 55 29.03 -26.49 -4.76
CA LEU A 55 29.69 -25.56 -5.68
C LEU A 55 30.28 -24.35 -4.94
N VAL A 56 31.04 -24.57 -3.86
CA VAL A 56 31.65 -23.53 -2.99
C VAL A 56 32.52 -22.50 -3.75
N ASN A 57 32.94 -22.80 -4.98
CA ASN A 57 33.83 -21.94 -5.78
C ASN A 57 33.20 -21.35 -7.06
N LEU A 58 31.97 -21.69 -7.44
CA LEU A 58 31.35 -21.29 -8.73
C LEU A 58 30.89 -19.81 -8.79
N LEU A 59 31.10 -19.04 -7.72
CA LEU A 59 30.73 -17.61 -7.67
C LEU A 59 31.89 -16.73 -7.20
N LYS A 60 33.10 -17.30 -7.08
CA LYS A 60 34.29 -16.54 -6.67
C LYS A 60 34.91 -15.78 -7.83
N ASP A 61 34.78 -16.27 -9.05
CA ASP A 61 35.39 -15.65 -10.21
C ASP A 61 34.59 -14.41 -10.63
N GLU A 62 35.26 -13.27 -10.82
CA GLU A 62 34.62 -12.02 -11.24
C GLU A 62 33.82 -12.20 -12.54
N GLU A 63 34.32 -13.00 -13.48
CA GLU A 63 33.65 -13.31 -14.75
C GLU A 63 32.29 -14.01 -14.54
N GLN A 64 32.18 -14.91 -13.57
CA GLN A 64 30.91 -15.60 -13.26
C GLN A 64 29.91 -14.64 -12.61
N GLN A 65 30.41 -13.71 -11.80
CA GLN A 65 29.58 -12.67 -11.20
C GLN A 65 29.05 -11.68 -12.25
N ASP A 66 29.89 -11.30 -13.20
CA ASP A 66 29.50 -10.43 -14.32
C ASP A 66 28.53 -11.13 -15.27
N LEU A 67 28.75 -12.42 -15.53
CA LEU A 67 27.83 -13.25 -16.32
C LEU A 67 26.42 -13.27 -15.72
N ILE A 68 26.28 -13.34 -14.39
CA ILE A 68 24.97 -13.29 -13.72
C ILE A 68 24.29 -11.93 -13.93
N ILE A 69 25.05 -10.85 -13.81
CA ILE A 69 24.54 -9.50 -14.03
C ILE A 69 24.10 -9.33 -15.50
N ASP A 70 24.93 -9.77 -16.45
CA ASP A 70 24.63 -9.66 -17.87
C ASP A 70 23.48 -10.56 -18.30
N LEU A 71 23.34 -11.75 -17.70
CA LEU A 71 22.16 -12.59 -17.86
C LEU A 71 20.90 -11.87 -17.39
N CYS A 72 20.94 -11.19 -16.24
CA CYS A 72 19.79 -10.43 -15.75
C CYS A 72 19.45 -9.26 -16.68
N LYS A 73 20.45 -8.52 -17.20
CA LYS A 73 20.23 -7.45 -18.20
C LYS A 73 19.65 -8.02 -19.51
N ALA A 74 20.13 -9.16 -19.97
CA ALA A 74 19.61 -9.82 -21.16
C ALA A 74 18.14 -10.24 -20.97
N LEU A 75 17.80 -10.79 -19.82
CA LEU A 75 16.41 -11.14 -19.48
C LEU A 75 15.51 -9.91 -19.35
N GLU A 76 16.05 -8.77 -18.87
CA GLU A 76 15.35 -7.49 -18.89
C GLU A 76 14.98 -7.07 -20.32
N SER A 77 15.95 -7.11 -21.24
CA SER A 77 15.74 -6.73 -22.64
C SER A 77 14.76 -7.65 -23.39
N LEU A 78 14.56 -8.86 -22.87
CA LEU A 78 13.60 -9.84 -23.39
C LEU A 78 12.26 -9.82 -22.64
N GLU A 79 12.06 -8.88 -21.72
CA GLU A 79 10.87 -8.75 -20.85
C GLU A 79 10.57 -9.99 -19.99
N ARG A 80 11.56 -10.86 -19.76
CA ARG A 80 11.45 -12.08 -18.94
C ARG A 80 11.72 -11.79 -17.46
N TYR A 81 10.97 -10.84 -16.92
CA TYR A 81 11.22 -10.26 -15.60
C TYR A 81 11.15 -11.26 -14.44
N TYR A 82 10.24 -12.23 -14.49
CA TYR A 82 10.07 -13.22 -13.40
C TYR A 82 11.33 -14.07 -13.21
N GLU A 83 11.90 -14.55 -14.30
CA GLU A 83 13.10 -15.38 -14.29
C GLU A 83 14.31 -14.58 -13.81
N ALA A 84 14.43 -13.33 -14.26
CA ALA A 84 15.49 -12.43 -13.80
C ALA A 84 15.38 -12.17 -12.29
N LEU A 85 14.17 -11.92 -11.77
CA LEU A 85 13.94 -11.72 -10.35
C LEU A 85 14.27 -12.95 -9.50
N ASP A 86 13.94 -14.15 -9.98
CA ASP A 86 14.31 -15.40 -9.31
C ASP A 86 15.83 -15.61 -9.28
N ILE A 87 16.53 -15.35 -10.39
CA ILE A 87 17.98 -15.43 -10.46
C ILE A 87 18.62 -14.41 -9.50
N ILE A 88 18.15 -13.16 -9.49
CA ILE A 88 18.64 -12.11 -8.57
C ILE A 88 18.44 -12.53 -7.12
N LYS A 89 17.26 -13.06 -6.78
CA LYS A 89 16.95 -13.54 -5.43
C LYS A 89 17.89 -14.68 -5.01
N LEU A 90 18.12 -15.65 -5.88
CA LEU A 90 19.05 -16.77 -5.62
C LEU A 90 20.49 -16.27 -5.49
N ALA A 91 20.93 -15.38 -6.38
CA ALA A 91 22.27 -14.78 -6.35
C ALA A 91 22.50 -14.00 -5.05
N LEU A 92 21.53 -13.21 -4.60
CA LEU A 92 21.63 -12.44 -3.36
C LEU A 92 21.56 -13.31 -2.08
N LYS A 93 20.81 -14.43 -2.11
CA LYS A 93 20.77 -15.38 -0.99
C LYS A 93 22.07 -16.18 -0.88
N SER A 94 22.52 -16.77 -1.98
CA SER A 94 23.69 -17.66 -2.01
C SER A 94 25.01 -16.90 -2.03
N GLY A 95 24.98 -15.65 -2.48
CA GLY A 95 26.15 -14.84 -2.80
C GLY A 95 26.58 -13.83 -1.75
N HIS A 96 25.99 -13.83 -0.55
CA HIS A 96 26.25 -12.80 0.47
C HIS A 96 27.74 -12.69 0.89
N ASN A 97 28.50 -13.78 0.72
CA ASN A 97 29.95 -13.86 0.97
C ASN A 97 30.81 -13.78 -0.31
N PHE A 98 30.21 -13.87 -1.50
CA PHE A 98 30.93 -14.02 -2.77
C PHE A 98 30.89 -12.77 -3.64
N PHE A 99 29.75 -12.07 -3.70
CA PHE A 99 29.64 -10.85 -4.49
C PHE A 99 30.18 -9.63 -3.72
N PRO A 100 31.03 -8.79 -4.35
CA PRO A 100 31.35 -7.45 -3.86
C PRO A 100 30.08 -6.63 -3.61
N VAL A 101 30.16 -5.69 -2.66
CA VAL A 101 29.03 -4.83 -2.28
C VAL A 101 28.46 -4.08 -3.48
N GLU A 102 29.31 -3.63 -4.39
CA GLU A 102 28.95 -2.92 -5.63
C GLU A 102 28.07 -3.77 -6.55
N LYS A 103 28.49 -5.02 -6.83
CA LYS A 103 27.72 -5.97 -7.66
C LYS A 103 26.40 -6.36 -7.00
N GLN A 104 26.37 -6.51 -5.67
CA GLN A 104 25.12 -6.73 -4.93
C GLN A 104 24.15 -5.55 -5.06
N GLN A 105 24.66 -4.31 -4.98
CA GLN A 105 23.84 -3.11 -5.18
C GLN A 105 23.27 -3.05 -6.60
N GLN A 106 24.08 -3.37 -7.61
CA GLN A 106 23.64 -3.43 -9.01
C GLN A 106 22.54 -4.47 -9.24
N LEU A 107 22.68 -5.67 -8.68
CA LEU A 107 21.63 -6.70 -8.75
C LEU A 107 20.35 -6.25 -8.04
N ARG A 108 20.46 -5.59 -6.89
CA ARG A 108 19.29 -5.06 -6.15
C ARG A 108 18.61 -3.92 -6.89
N SER A 109 19.34 -3.02 -7.55
CA SER A 109 18.74 -1.95 -8.36
C SER A 109 18.02 -2.51 -9.58
N LEU A 110 18.64 -3.47 -10.28
CA LEU A 110 18.05 -4.16 -11.42
C LEU A 110 16.78 -4.93 -10.99
N GLY A 111 16.85 -5.66 -9.89
CA GLY A 111 15.71 -6.39 -9.33
C GLY A 111 14.57 -5.45 -8.91
N ALA A 112 14.86 -4.28 -8.35
CA ALA A 112 13.82 -3.31 -8.01
C ALA A 112 13.15 -2.70 -9.24
N GLN A 113 13.90 -2.45 -10.32
CA GLN A 113 13.36 -1.99 -11.60
C GLN A 113 12.43 -3.05 -12.21
N MET A 114 12.89 -4.30 -12.32
CA MET A 114 12.08 -5.42 -12.85
C MET A 114 10.82 -5.67 -12.02
N ALA A 115 10.93 -5.61 -10.68
CA ALA A 115 9.81 -5.76 -9.77
C ALA A 115 8.75 -4.67 -9.94
N TYR A 116 9.19 -3.46 -10.28
CA TYR A 116 8.31 -2.33 -10.54
C TYR A 116 7.45 -2.56 -11.79
N TYR A 117 7.97 -3.26 -12.80
CA TYR A 117 7.23 -3.64 -14.02
C TYR A 117 6.26 -4.80 -13.79
N THR A 118 6.66 -5.84 -13.06
CA THR A 118 5.84 -7.05 -12.89
C THR A 118 4.71 -6.92 -11.86
N MET A 119 4.77 -5.91 -10.98
CA MET A 119 3.92 -5.79 -9.78
C MET A 119 3.95 -7.04 -8.87
N ASP A 120 4.99 -7.87 -8.99
CA ASP A 120 5.07 -9.11 -8.23
C ASP A 120 5.67 -8.89 -6.84
N SER A 121 4.77 -8.93 -5.86
CA SER A 121 5.09 -8.80 -4.43
C SER A 121 5.96 -9.92 -3.84
N LYS A 122 6.16 -11.05 -4.54
CA LYS A 122 6.92 -12.20 -3.99
C LYS A 122 8.42 -12.12 -4.24
N HIS A 123 8.85 -11.66 -5.41
CA HIS A 123 10.25 -11.73 -5.84
C HIS A 123 10.98 -10.38 -5.72
N GLY A 124 10.26 -9.26 -5.91
CA GLY A 124 10.83 -7.92 -5.86
C GLY A 124 10.90 -7.25 -4.48
N PHE A 125 10.14 -7.77 -3.51
CA PHE A 125 9.93 -7.10 -2.23
C PHE A 125 11.24 -6.88 -1.45
N ASP A 126 12.12 -7.88 -1.41
CA ASP A 126 13.39 -7.78 -0.66
C ASP A 126 14.36 -6.79 -1.30
N CYS A 127 14.39 -6.67 -2.63
CA CYS A 127 15.20 -5.69 -3.35
C CYS A 127 14.74 -4.26 -3.04
N ILE A 128 13.43 -4.00 -3.14
CA ILE A 128 12.89 -2.65 -2.89
C ILE A 128 12.97 -2.29 -1.40
N LYS A 129 12.75 -3.26 -0.51
CA LYS A 129 12.96 -3.10 0.93
C LYS A 129 14.38 -2.62 1.24
N HIS A 130 15.39 -3.18 0.56
CA HIS A 130 16.78 -2.74 0.70
C HIS A 130 17.00 -1.31 0.23
N ILE A 131 16.41 -0.91 -0.91
CA ILE A 131 16.52 0.46 -1.43
C ILE A 131 15.94 1.47 -0.42
N VAL A 132 14.79 1.17 0.18
CA VAL A 132 14.19 2.01 1.22
C VAL A 132 15.07 2.08 2.48
N GLN A 133 15.80 1.02 2.82
CA GLN A 133 16.78 1.01 3.91
C GLN A 133 18.00 1.90 3.63
N GLN A 134 18.47 1.96 2.40
CA GLN A 134 19.57 2.86 2.02
C GLN A 134 19.11 4.31 1.89
N HIS A 135 17.86 4.54 1.47
CA HIS A 135 17.32 5.88 1.26
C HIS A 135 15.97 6.10 1.99
N PRO A 136 15.96 6.15 3.34
CA PRO A 136 14.72 6.22 4.12
C PRO A 136 13.85 7.44 3.85
N TYR A 137 14.43 8.55 3.39
CA TYR A 137 13.73 9.81 3.13
C TYR A 137 13.42 10.03 1.64
N SER A 138 13.70 9.06 0.77
CA SER A 138 13.38 9.15 -0.66
C SER A 138 11.91 8.78 -0.92
N ILE A 139 11.10 9.77 -1.30
CA ILE A 139 9.70 9.56 -1.68
C ILE A 139 9.59 8.58 -2.84
N THR A 140 10.50 8.67 -3.83
CA THR A 140 10.52 7.77 -4.99
C THR A 140 10.73 6.31 -4.56
N ALA A 141 11.64 6.05 -3.62
CA ALA A 141 11.87 4.69 -3.11
C ALA A 141 10.61 4.13 -2.43
N TRP A 142 9.92 4.94 -1.64
CA TRP A 142 8.67 4.56 -1.00
C TRP A 142 7.50 4.38 -1.99
N ASN A 143 7.45 5.16 -3.07
CA ASN A 143 6.46 4.98 -4.14
C ASN A 143 6.67 3.63 -4.85
N CYS A 144 7.92 3.27 -5.17
CA CYS A 144 8.25 1.95 -5.71
C CYS A 144 7.86 0.83 -4.73
N TYR A 145 8.15 1.03 -3.45
CA TYR A 145 7.78 0.10 -2.39
C TYR A 145 6.26 -0.10 -2.29
N TYR A 146 5.50 0.99 -2.34
CA TYR A 146 4.05 0.95 -2.29
C TYR A 146 3.44 0.28 -3.52
N LYS A 147 4.04 0.45 -4.71
CA LYS A 147 3.58 -0.18 -5.96
C LYS A 147 3.67 -1.72 -5.92
N VAL A 148 4.77 -2.25 -5.38
CA VAL A 148 5.05 -3.70 -5.30
C VAL A 148 4.52 -4.31 -4.00
N LEU A 149 3.80 -3.53 -3.21
CA LEU A 149 3.32 -3.94 -1.90
C LEU A 149 2.33 -5.11 -2.01
N PRO A 150 2.54 -6.22 -1.27
CA PRO A 150 1.54 -7.28 -1.19
C PRO A 150 0.27 -6.75 -0.54
N ARG A 151 -0.84 -6.78 -1.29
CA ARG A 151 -2.17 -6.37 -0.79
C ARG A 151 -2.80 -7.39 0.17
N SER A 152 -2.32 -8.64 0.18
CA SER A 152 -2.79 -9.71 1.06
C SER A 152 -1.77 -10.87 1.16
N GLY A 153 -2.00 -11.83 2.07
CA GLY A 153 -1.22 -13.08 2.19
C GLY A 153 0.00 -13.03 3.13
N LYS A 154 0.85 -14.07 3.10
CA LYS A 154 2.01 -14.23 4.03
C LYS A 154 3.01 -13.05 3.97
N CYS A 155 3.15 -12.39 2.81
CA CYS A 155 4.04 -11.22 2.68
C CYS A 155 3.49 -9.97 3.40
N TYR A 156 2.18 -9.92 3.70
CA TYR A 156 1.55 -8.80 4.40
C TYR A 156 2.11 -8.63 5.82
N SER A 157 2.27 -9.72 6.57
CA SER A 157 2.81 -9.67 7.94
C SER A 157 4.26 -9.19 7.99
N ARG A 158 5.09 -9.62 7.02
CA ARG A 158 6.49 -9.19 6.87
C ARG A 158 6.60 -7.69 6.61
N HIS A 159 5.76 -7.16 5.73
CA HIS A 159 5.69 -5.73 5.47
C HIS A 159 5.23 -4.92 6.69
N CYS A 160 4.19 -5.36 7.42
CA CYS A 160 3.75 -4.66 8.63
C CYS A 160 4.85 -4.60 9.69
N LYS A 161 5.61 -5.69 9.88
CA LYS A 161 6.79 -5.70 10.76
C LYS A 161 7.86 -4.70 10.29
N PHE A 162 8.10 -4.64 8.98
CA PHE A 162 9.05 -3.71 8.38
C PHE A 162 8.66 -2.25 8.60
N LEU A 163 7.41 -1.86 8.34
CA LEU A 163 6.95 -0.48 8.58
C LEU A 163 7.09 -0.09 10.05
N ARG A 164 6.73 -0.99 10.98
CA ARG A 164 6.88 -0.74 12.42
C ARG A 164 8.33 -0.53 12.82
N PHE A 165 9.24 -1.35 12.30
CA PHE A 165 10.68 -1.19 12.50
C PHE A 165 11.19 0.15 11.96
N PHE A 166 10.75 0.55 10.76
CA PHE A 166 11.14 1.84 10.19
C PHE A 166 10.67 3.01 11.04
N ARG A 167 9.41 2.96 11.49
CA ARG A 167 8.82 4.01 12.32
C ARG A 167 9.48 4.13 13.69
N SER A 168 9.97 3.03 14.28
CA SER A 168 10.68 3.10 15.56
C SER A 168 12.04 3.78 15.42
N LYS A 169 12.72 3.58 14.28
CA LYS A 169 14.03 4.17 13.97
C LYS A 169 13.94 5.60 13.41
N HIS A 170 12.97 5.88 12.54
CA HIS A 170 12.78 7.13 11.82
C HIS A 170 11.37 7.67 12.07
N LYS A 171 11.19 8.34 13.22
CA LYS A 171 9.86 8.81 13.68
C LYS A 171 9.27 9.94 12.83
N ASP A 172 10.13 10.68 12.13
CA ASP A 172 9.82 11.80 11.25
C ASP A 172 9.61 11.40 9.78
N CYS A 173 9.82 10.12 9.44
CA CYS A 173 9.62 9.61 8.09
C CYS A 173 8.11 9.39 7.83
N ILE A 174 7.52 10.25 6.99
CA ILE A 174 6.08 10.29 6.71
C ILE A 174 5.57 9.09 5.87
N PRO A 175 6.24 8.67 4.77
CA PRO A 175 5.73 7.59 3.91
C PRO A 175 5.33 6.29 4.63
N PRO A 176 6.12 5.71 5.56
CA PRO A 176 5.70 4.49 6.27
C PRO A 176 4.46 4.70 7.15
N ILE A 177 4.22 5.92 7.64
CA ILE A 177 3.01 6.26 8.41
C ILE A 177 1.80 6.28 7.48
N VAL A 178 1.90 6.98 6.35
CA VAL A 178 0.83 7.09 5.36
C VAL A 178 0.49 5.72 4.77
N ILE A 179 1.49 4.91 4.41
CA ILE A 179 1.28 3.54 3.92
C ILE A 179 0.57 2.69 4.99
N SER A 180 0.96 2.79 6.27
CA SER A 180 0.26 2.10 7.36
C SER A 180 -1.22 2.49 7.41
N GLY A 181 -1.52 3.78 7.26
CA GLY A 181 -2.90 4.30 7.18
C GLY A 181 -3.67 3.70 6.00
N HIS A 182 -3.07 3.65 4.81
CA HIS A 182 -3.70 3.07 3.60
C HIS A 182 -4.06 1.60 3.80
N GLN A 183 -3.19 0.84 4.48
CA GLN A 183 -3.48 -0.56 4.80
C GLN A 183 -4.71 -0.71 5.69
N PHE A 184 -4.81 0.10 6.74
CA PHE A 184 -5.99 0.09 7.59
C PHE A 184 -7.25 0.54 6.84
N THR A 185 -7.14 1.49 5.92
CA THR A 185 -8.24 1.88 5.03
C THR A 185 -8.73 0.70 4.18
N VAL A 186 -7.82 -0.04 3.54
CA VAL A 186 -8.17 -1.23 2.72
C VAL A 186 -8.85 -2.31 3.57
N LEU A 187 -8.40 -2.49 4.82
CA LEU A 187 -9.02 -3.43 5.76
C LEU A 187 -10.32 -2.90 6.40
N SER A 188 -10.79 -1.71 6.02
CA SER A 188 -11.94 -1.02 6.64
C SER A 188 -11.77 -0.74 8.15
N HIS A 189 -10.53 -0.71 8.63
CA HIS A 189 -10.18 -0.31 10.00
C HIS A 189 -10.04 1.21 10.09
N HIS A 190 -11.14 1.93 9.83
CA HIS A 190 -11.11 3.39 9.65
C HIS A 190 -10.62 4.17 10.89
N GLN A 191 -10.83 3.64 12.09
CA GLN A 191 -10.34 4.27 13.32
C GLN A 191 -8.80 4.22 13.42
N ASP A 192 -8.20 3.08 13.09
CA ASP A 192 -6.75 2.93 13.08
C ASP A 192 -6.14 3.72 11.92
N ALA A 193 -6.78 3.72 10.75
CA ALA A 193 -6.37 4.56 9.61
C ALA A 193 -6.33 6.04 9.99
N ALA A 194 -7.40 6.55 10.63
CA ALA A 194 -7.47 7.94 11.08
C ALA A 194 -6.35 8.26 12.08
N ARG A 195 -6.03 7.35 13.01
CA ARG A 195 -4.90 7.53 13.95
C ARG A 195 -3.59 7.69 13.19
N GLU A 196 -3.30 6.81 12.23
CA GLU A 196 -2.06 6.87 11.46
C GLU A 196 -1.95 8.16 10.63
N TYR A 197 -3.01 8.54 9.90
CA TYR A 197 -2.98 9.78 9.13
C TYR A 197 -2.86 11.03 10.00
N LEU A 198 -3.43 11.03 11.21
CA LEU A 198 -3.27 12.13 12.17
C LEU A 198 -1.83 12.24 12.69
N GLU A 199 -1.10 11.13 12.83
CA GLU A 199 0.34 11.19 13.11
C GLU A 199 1.12 11.78 11.94
N ALA A 200 0.78 11.42 10.70
CA ALA A 200 1.38 12.04 9.51
C ALA A 200 1.06 13.54 9.44
N TYR A 201 -0.16 13.95 9.81
CA TYR A 201 -0.58 15.36 9.85
C TYR A 201 0.23 16.19 10.83
N LYS A 202 0.62 15.65 12.00
CA LYS A 202 1.49 16.36 12.95
C LYS A 202 2.85 16.73 12.34
N LEU A 203 3.34 15.92 11.40
CA LEU A 203 4.63 16.14 10.74
C LEU A 203 4.52 17.05 9.52
N LEU A 204 3.40 16.96 8.77
CA LEU A 204 3.23 17.71 7.52
C LEU A 204 1.77 18.19 7.33
N PRO A 205 1.35 19.21 8.10
CA PRO A 205 -0.05 19.67 8.14
C PRO A 205 -0.49 20.42 6.87
N GLU A 206 0.44 21.02 6.13
CA GLU A 206 0.15 21.77 4.89
C GLU A 206 0.17 20.87 3.64
N ASN A 207 0.23 19.54 3.78
CA ASN A 207 0.15 18.64 2.65
C ASN A 207 -1.32 18.29 2.31
N PRO A 208 -1.80 18.57 1.08
CA PRO A 208 -3.19 18.34 0.72
C PRO A 208 -3.61 16.87 0.78
N LEU A 209 -2.73 15.94 0.39
CA LEU A 209 -2.99 14.50 0.39
C LEU A 209 -3.17 13.98 1.83
N ILE A 210 -2.33 14.41 2.78
CA ILE A 210 -2.48 14.01 4.18
C ILE A 210 -3.81 14.50 4.74
N ASN A 211 -4.19 15.76 4.47
CA ASN A 211 -5.50 16.30 4.86
C ASN A 211 -6.65 15.50 4.24
N LEU A 212 -6.55 15.14 2.96
CA LEU A 212 -7.51 14.30 2.26
C LEU A 212 -7.64 12.92 2.93
N CYS A 213 -6.52 12.27 3.27
CA CYS A 213 -6.49 10.97 3.94
C CYS A 213 -7.10 11.02 5.34
N VAL A 214 -6.78 12.04 6.15
CA VAL A 214 -7.39 12.23 7.48
C VAL A 214 -8.90 12.44 7.33
N GLY A 215 -9.30 13.38 6.46
CA GLY A 215 -10.70 13.73 6.26
C GLY A 215 -11.53 12.54 5.79
N THR A 216 -11.07 11.81 4.77
CA THR A 216 -11.75 10.61 4.26
C THR A 216 -11.80 9.47 5.28
N ALA A 217 -10.74 9.24 6.07
CA ALA A 217 -10.76 8.23 7.12
C ALA A 217 -11.81 8.53 8.20
N LEU A 218 -11.92 9.80 8.62
CA LEU A 218 -12.93 10.25 9.59
C LEU A 218 -14.35 10.14 9.01
N ILE A 219 -14.56 10.54 7.75
CA ILE A 219 -15.85 10.37 7.07
C ILE A 219 -16.25 8.89 7.02
N ASN A 220 -15.35 7.99 6.62
CA ASN A 220 -15.63 6.54 6.61
C ASN A 220 -15.90 5.99 8.02
N LEU A 221 -15.21 6.50 9.05
CA LEU A 221 -15.44 6.09 10.44
C LEU A 221 -16.89 6.34 10.90
N THR A 222 -17.54 7.40 10.38
CA THR A 222 -18.92 7.78 10.75
C THR A 222 -19.97 6.78 10.26
N LEU A 223 -19.64 6.00 9.21
CA LEU A 223 -20.49 4.93 8.71
C LEU A 223 -20.57 3.75 9.68
N GLY A 224 -19.61 3.62 10.60
CA GLY A 224 -19.62 2.59 11.63
C GLY A 224 -20.81 2.72 12.59
N HIS A 225 -21.46 1.61 12.93
CA HIS A 225 -22.60 1.59 13.85
C HIS A 225 -22.22 1.84 15.32
N ARG A 226 -20.93 1.65 15.68
CA ARG A 226 -20.46 1.76 17.08
C ARG A 226 -20.08 3.18 17.50
N LEU A 227 -19.93 4.11 16.55
CA LEU A 227 -19.53 5.49 16.84
C LEU A 227 -20.72 6.26 17.40
N GLN A 228 -20.58 6.80 18.61
CA GLN A 228 -21.64 7.55 19.30
C GLN A 228 -21.77 8.98 18.74
N ASN A 229 -20.67 9.73 18.63
CA ASN A 229 -20.67 11.14 18.22
C ASN A 229 -20.44 11.32 16.71
N LYS A 230 -21.33 10.76 15.89
CA LYS A 230 -21.17 10.78 14.42
C LYS A 230 -21.10 12.19 13.86
N HIS A 231 -21.99 13.09 14.26
CA HIS A 231 -22.02 14.47 13.75
C HIS A 231 -20.73 15.23 14.03
N GLN A 232 -20.15 15.08 15.22
CA GLN A 232 -18.87 15.68 15.56
C GLN A 232 -17.75 15.14 14.68
N CYS A 233 -17.71 13.82 14.46
CA CYS A 233 -16.72 13.19 13.60
C CYS A 233 -16.87 13.60 12.12
N ILE A 234 -18.10 13.78 11.63
CA ILE A 234 -18.36 14.35 10.29
C ILE A 234 -17.81 15.77 10.21
N ALA A 235 -18.08 16.62 11.20
CA ALA A 235 -17.57 18.00 11.22
C ALA A 235 -16.03 18.05 11.22
N GLN A 236 -15.38 17.18 12.00
CA GLN A 236 -13.92 17.04 11.99
C GLN A 236 -13.40 16.57 10.62
N GLY A 237 -14.01 15.53 10.04
CA GLY A 237 -13.63 15.04 8.71
C GLY A 237 -13.74 16.12 7.65
N LEU A 238 -14.85 16.87 7.63
CA LEU A 238 -15.04 17.99 6.71
C LEU A 238 -14.01 19.10 6.93
N ALA A 239 -13.62 19.42 8.16
CA ALA A 239 -12.62 20.45 8.43
C ALA A 239 -11.27 20.14 7.74
N PHE A 240 -10.81 18.88 7.81
CA PHE A 240 -9.60 18.46 7.09
C PHE A 240 -9.77 18.51 5.58
N LEU A 241 -10.92 18.07 5.06
CA LEU A 241 -11.20 18.14 3.63
C LEU A 241 -11.25 19.58 3.11
N TYR A 242 -11.86 20.51 3.87
CA TYR A 242 -11.86 21.94 3.54
C TYR A 242 -10.46 22.56 3.60
N ASN A 243 -9.60 22.11 4.52
CA ASN A 243 -8.20 22.53 4.51
C ASN A 243 -7.48 22.01 3.25
N SER A 244 -7.71 20.75 2.86
CA SER A 244 -7.21 20.20 1.59
C SER A 244 -7.69 21.03 0.38
N LEU A 245 -8.97 21.41 0.35
CA LEU A 245 -9.53 22.31 -0.68
C LEU A 245 -8.81 23.66 -0.74
N ARG A 246 -8.55 24.27 0.41
CA ARG A 246 -7.81 25.54 0.52
C ARG A 246 -6.39 25.40 -0.02
N LEU A 247 -5.69 24.32 0.34
CA LEU A 247 -4.31 24.05 -0.08
C LEU A 247 -4.19 23.74 -1.58
N CYS A 248 -5.23 23.14 -2.17
CA CYS A 248 -5.33 22.91 -3.61
C CYS A 248 -5.96 24.08 -4.37
N GLU A 249 -6.08 25.26 -3.76
CA GLU A 249 -6.60 26.49 -4.40
C GLU A 249 -7.98 26.34 -5.06
N ASN A 250 -8.85 25.50 -4.47
CA ASN A 250 -10.15 25.14 -5.05
C ASN A 250 -10.06 24.47 -6.44
N SER A 251 -9.05 23.63 -6.66
CA SER A 251 -8.96 22.79 -7.87
C SER A 251 -10.22 21.96 -8.11
N GLN A 252 -10.44 21.55 -9.36
CA GLN A 252 -11.60 20.75 -9.73
C GLN A 252 -11.63 19.43 -8.94
N GLU A 253 -10.49 18.78 -8.75
CA GLU A 253 -10.33 17.57 -7.93
C GLU A 253 -10.77 17.80 -6.47
N ALA A 254 -10.31 18.87 -5.86
CA ALA A 254 -10.62 19.14 -4.47
C ALA A 254 -12.12 19.44 -4.28
N LEU A 255 -12.75 20.18 -5.19
CA LEU A 255 -14.19 20.42 -5.19
C LEU A 255 -14.99 19.13 -5.36
N TYR A 256 -14.55 18.25 -6.28
CA TYR A 256 -15.14 16.93 -6.46
C TYR A 256 -15.05 16.10 -5.17
N ASN A 257 -13.89 16.10 -4.50
CA ASN A 257 -13.68 15.37 -3.26
C ASN A 257 -14.61 15.86 -2.12
N ILE A 258 -14.88 17.16 -2.01
CA ILE A 258 -15.89 17.68 -1.07
C ILE A 258 -17.29 17.19 -1.44
N GLY A 259 -17.67 17.30 -2.71
CA GLY A 259 -18.96 16.80 -3.20
C GLY A 259 -19.17 15.31 -2.93
N ARG A 260 -18.12 14.50 -3.14
CA ARG A 260 -18.09 13.07 -2.81
C ARG A 260 -18.28 12.82 -1.32
N ALA A 261 -17.56 13.54 -0.46
CA ALA A 261 -17.69 13.38 0.98
C ALA A 261 -19.10 13.74 1.48
N CYS A 262 -19.66 14.87 1.02
CA CYS A 262 -21.03 15.27 1.35
C CYS A 262 -22.06 14.24 0.87
N HIS A 263 -21.91 13.73 -0.36
CA HIS A 263 -22.80 12.69 -0.89
C HIS A 263 -22.73 11.42 -0.03
N HIS A 264 -21.52 11.02 0.36
CA HIS A 264 -21.27 9.81 1.15
C HIS A 264 -21.98 9.80 2.51
N VAL A 265 -22.06 10.96 3.17
CA VAL A 265 -22.77 11.11 4.47
C VAL A 265 -24.22 11.56 4.34
N GLY A 266 -24.75 11.66 3.12
CA GLY A 266 -26.16 12.01 2.87
C GLY A 266 -26.48 13.50 2.85
N LEU A 267 -25.48 14.39 2.83
CA LEU A 267 -25.65 15.83 2.66
C LEU A 267 -25.83 16.16 1.16
N VAL A 268 -26.91 15.64 0.58
CA VAL A 268 -27.12 15.59 -0.87
C VAL A 268 -27.19 16.97 -1.50
N THR A 269 -27.88 17.94 -0.88
CA THR A 269 -27.97 19.32 -1.41
C THR A 269 -26.61 19.99 -1.53
N LEU A 270 -25.72 19.80 -0.55
CA LEU A 270 -24.34 20.30 -0.62
C LEU A 270 -23.57 19.56 -1.72
N ALA A 271 -23.72 18.24 -1.82
CA ALA A 271 -23.07 17.46 -2.87
C ALA A 271 -23.41 17.97 -4.27
N VAL A 272 -24.69 18.25 -4.54
CA VAL A 272 -25.15 18.85 -5.81
C VAL A 272 -24.40 20.15 -6.09
N SER A 273 -24.35 21.07 -5.12
CA SER A 273 -23.68 22.37 -5.30
C SER A 273 -22.19 22.25 -5.64
N TYR A 274 -21.51 21.21 -5.12
CA TYR A 274 -20.10 20.97 -5.44
C TYR A 274 -19.92 20.28 -6.80
N TYR A 275 -20.77 19.32 -7.15
CA TYR A 275 -20.71 18.72 -8.49
C TYR A 275 -21.02 19.74 -9.59
N GLU A 276 -21.96 20.66 -9.38
CA GLU A 276 -22.24 21.76 -10.31
C GLU A 276 -21.03 22.68 -10.50
N LYS A 277 -20.30 23.00 -9.42
CA LYS A 277 -19.04 23.76 -9.52
C LYS A 277 -17.99 23.00 -10.34
N VAL A 278 -17.87 21.69 -10.14
CA VAL A 278 -16.96 20.84 -10.93
C VAL A 278 -17.34 20.84 -12.42
N LEU A 279 -18.63 20.73 -12.74
CA LEU A 279 -19.13 20.80 -14.12
C LEU A 279 -18.86 22.16 -14.80
N ALA A 280 -18.89 23.24 -14.02
CA ALA A 280 -18.61 24.59 -14.51
C ALA A 280 -17.11 24.84 -14.75
N MET A 281 -16.22 24.07 -14.11
CA MET A 281 -14.77 24.18 -14.29
C MET A 281 -14.29 23.33 -15.47
N LYS A 282 -13.56 23.95 -16.39
CA LYS A 282 -12.86 23.23 -17.46
C LYS A 282 -11.40 23.06 -17.06
N GLU A 283 -11.00 21.85 -16.75
CA GLU A 283 -9.59 21.49 -16.67
C GLU A 283 -9.13 20.86 -17.97
N LYS A 284 -7.86 21.11 -18.33
CA LYS A 284 -7.25 20.41 -19.47
C LYS A 284 -6.95 19.00 -19.00
N ASP A 285 -7.50 18.03 -19.71
CA ASP A 285 -7.25 16.66 -19.37
C ASP A 285 -5.80 16.30 -19.70
N HIS A 286 -5.03 15.90 -18.69
CA HIS A 286 -3.63 15.54 -18.86
C HIS A 286 -3.52 14.03 -19.01
N PRO A 287 -2.65 13.52 -19.89
CA PRO A 287 -2.37 12.09 -19.91
C PRO A 287 -1.87 11.68 -18.53
N ILE A 288 -2.30 10.51 -18.06
CA ILE A 288 -1.78 9.91 -16.82
C ILE A 288 -0.26 10.02 -16.83
N PRO A 289 0.38 10.62 -15.79
CA PRO A 289 1.80 10.85 -15.82
C PRO A 289 2.49 9.51 -15.97
N LYS A 290 3.25 9.35 -17.06
CA LYS A 290 4.09 8.17 -17.23
C LYS A 290 5.14 8.22 -16.13
N LEU A 291 5.07 7.30 -15.18
CA LEU A 291 6.12 7.19 -14.17
C LEU A 291 7.45 6.86 -14.87
N PRO A 292 8.62 7.25 -14.31
CA PRO A 292 9.91 7.23 -15.01
C PRO A 292 10.29 5.90 -15.67
N ASN A 293 9.67 4.79 -15.24
CA ASN A 293 9.89 3.43 -15.71
C ASN A 293 8.56 2.76 -16.11
N GLU A 294 7.66 3.44 -16.81
CA GLU A 294 6.44 2.84 -17.38
C GLU A 294 6.41 3.07 -18.89
N ASN A 295 7.25 2.33 -19.63
CA ASN A 295 7.11 2.21 -21.08
C ASN A 295 5.99 1.22 -21.38
N TRP A 296 4.74 1.68 -21.28
CA TRP A 296 3.60 0.98 -21.88
C TRP A 296 3.62 1.17 -23.40
N ASP A 297 4.58 0.55 -24.09
CA ASP A 297 4.60 0.53 -25.57
C ASP A 297 3.76 -0.63 -26.15
N HIS A 298 3.07 -1.42 -25.30
CA HIS A 298 2.40 -2.66 -25.73
C HIS A 298 0.91 -2.82 -25.35
N ALA A 299 0.19 -1.75 -25.04
CA ALA A 299 -1.28 -1.82 -24.88
C ALA A 299 -2.01 -0.87 -25.84
N VAL A 300 -2.26 -1.37 -27.05
CA VAL A 300 -3.35 -1.03 -27.98
C VAL A 300 -3.49 0.46 -28.33
N GLU A 301 -3.18 0.80 -29.58
CA GLU A 301 -3.44 2.09 -30.28
C GLU A 301 -4.91 2.58 -30.26
N ASN A 302 -5.82 1.92 -29.52
CA ASN A 302 -7.25 2.23 -29.45
C ASN A 302 -7.75 2.73 -28.08
N HIS A 303 -6.89 2.84 -27.06
CA HIS A 303 -7.27 3.61 -25.88
C HIS A 303 -7.03 5.09 -26.20
N LYS A 304 -8.11 5.80 -26.55
CA LYS A 304 -8.16 7.26 -26.50
C LYS A 304 -7.45 7.72 -25.24
N LYS A 305 -6.68 8.81 -25.34
CA LYS A 305 -5.97 9.47 -24.25
C LYS A 305 -6.92 9.71 -23.07
N ASP A 306 -7.11 8.71 -22.22
CA ASP A 306 -7.86 8.81 -20.98
C ASP A 306 -6.99 9.70 -20.10
N GLY A 307 -7.29 10.99 -20.11
CA GLY A 307 -6.72 11.85 -19.09
C GLY A 307 -7.45 11.62 -17.77
N TYR A 308 -6.82 12.07 -16.70
CA TYR A 308 -7.25 11.79 -15.33
C TYR A 308 -7.62 13.06 -14.57
N CYS A 309 -7.50 14.24 -15.20
CA CYS A 309 -7.66 15.52 -14.52
C CYS A 309 -9.09 16.04 -14.64
N ASP A 310 -9.78 15.77 -15.75
CA ASP A 310 -11.13 16.30 -15.97
C ASP A 310 -12.23 15.43 -15.34
N LEU A 311 -12.64 15.79 -14.12
CA LEU A 311 -13.62 15.05 -13.32
C LEU A 311 -15.09 15.40 -13.62
N ARG A 312 -15.36 16.11 -14.73
CA ARG A 312 -16.73 16.49 -15.10
C ARG A 312 -17.63 15.29 -15.35
N ARG A 313 -17.09 14.21 -15.94
CA ARG A 313 -17.85 13.00 -16.23
C ARG A 313 -18.26 12.29 -14.94
N GLU A 314 -17.36 12.21 -13.97
CA GLU A 314 -17.56 11.61 -12.65
C GLU A 314 -18.53 12.45 -11.81
N ALA A 315 -18.43 13.78 -11.88
CA ALA A 315 -19.36 14.69 -11.23
C ALA A 315 -20.77 14.55 -11.82
N ALA A 316 -20.91 14.58 -13.15
CA ALA A 316 -22.17 14.36 -13.85
C ALA A 316 -22.78 12.99 -13.51
N PHE A 317 -21.96 11.95 -13.49
CA PHE A 317 -22.40 10.63 -13.08
C PHE A 317 -22.91 10.63 -11.62
N ASN A 318 -22.21 11.25 -10.68
CA ASN A 318 -22.72 11.30 -9.31
C ASN A 318 -23.98 12.16 -9.17
N LEU A 319 -24.11 13.23 -9.96
CA LEU A 319 -25.28 14.09 -10.00
C LEU A 319 -26.51 13.36 -10.56
N HIS A 320 -26.35 12.55 -11.61
CA HIS A 320 -27.46 11.75 -12.16
C HIS A 320 -28.01 10.77 -11.13
N LEU A 321 -27.16 10.14 -10.30
CA LEU A 321 -27.59 9.23 -9.25
C LEU A 321 -28.47 9.94 -8.21
N ILE A 322 -28.12 11.18 -7.86
CA ILE A 322 -28.91 12.02 -6.96
C ILE A 322 -30.27 12.33 -7.58
N TYR A 323 -30.30 12.86 -8.81
CA TYR A 323 -31.56 13.20 -9.49
C TYR A 323 -32.47 11.99 -9.69
N LYS A 324 -31.90 10.83 -10.05
CA LYS A 324 -32.63 9.57 -10.15
C LYS A 324 -33.27 9.18 -8.81
N LYS A 325 -32.53 9.29 -7.71
CA LYS A 325 -33.04 8.97 -6.35
C LYS A 325 -34.15 9.93 -5.92
N CYS A 326 -34.09 11.19 -6.35
CA CYS A 326 -35.13 12.20 -6.09
C CYS A 326 -36.35 12.08 -7.01
N GLY A 327 -36.34 11.18 -8.01
CA GLY A 327 -37.42 11.03 -8.98
C GLY A 327 -37.38 12.00 -10.18
N ALA A 328 -36.37 12.86 -10.25
CA ALA A 328 -36.16 13.81 -11.36
C ALA A 328 -35.50 13.11 -12.57
N MET A 329 -36.23 12.17 -13.17
CA MET A 329 -35.70 11.29 -14.22
C MET A 329 -35.25 12.03 -15.48
N ASP A 330 -35.94 13.10 -15.87
CA ASP A 330 -35.59 13.86 -17.06
C ASP A 330 -34.27 14.62 -16.89
N LEU A 331 -34.07 15.26 -15.72
CA LEU A 331 -32.79 15.88 -15.37
C LEU A 331 -31.66 14.85 -15.29
N ALA A 332 -31.92 13.68 -14.70
CA ALA A 332 -30.93 12.60 -14.64
C ALA A 332 -30.48 12.14 -16.03
N ARG A 333 -31.41 12.00 -16.99
CA ARG A 333 -31.07 11.67 -18.38
C ARG A 333 -30.34 12.81 -19.08
N GLN A 334 -30.77 14.04 -18.86
CA GLN A 334 -30.17 15.22 -19.48
C GLN A 334 -28.71 15.39 -19.07
N VAL A 335 -28.39 15.33 -17.77
CA VAL A 335 -27.00 15.45 -17.28
C VAL A 335 -26.07 14.42 -17.91
N LEU A 336 -26.52 13.16 -18.04
CA LEU A 336 -25.72 12.13 -18.71
C LEU A 336 -25.54 12.42 -20.21
N LYS A 337 -26.58 12.90 -20.89
CA LYS A 337 -26.52 13.26 -22.30
C LYS A 337 -25.58 14.45 -22.55
N ASP A 338 -25.55 15.42 -21.64
CA ASP A 338 -24.79 16.64 -21.81
C ASP A 338 -23.30 16.46 -21.46
N HIS A 339 -22.96 15.50 -20.58
CA HIS A 339 -21.62 15.39 -20.00
C HIS A 339 -20.98 14.00 -20.09
N CYS A 340 -21.74 12.93 -20.30
CA CYS A 340 -21.24 11.54 -20.27
C CYS A 340 -21.37 10.83 -21.63
N THR A 341 -21.24 11.57 -22.74
CA THR A 341 -21.20 11.00 -24.10
C THR A 341 -19.76 10.70 -24.52
N PHE A 342 -19.59 9.62 -25.28
CA PHE A 342 -18.35 9.35 -26.00
C PHE A 342 -18.41 10.11 -27.33
N ASP A 343 -17.56 11.12 -27.49
CA ASP A 343 -17.27 11.69 -28.81
C ASP A 343 -16.44 10.72 -29.63
#